data_AF-A0A950VAH3-F1
#
_entry.id   AF-A0A950VAH3-F1
#
_cell.length_a   1.000
_cell.length_b   1.000
_cell.length_c   1.000
_cell.angle_alpha   90.00
_cell.angle_beta   90.00
_cell.angle_gamma   90.00
#
_symmetry.space_group_name_H-M   'P 1'
#
loop_
_entity.id
_entity.type
_entity.pdbx_description
1 polymer ?
#
loop_
_entity_poly.entity_id
_entity_poly.type
_entity_poly.pdbx_seq_one_letter_code
_entity_poly.pdbx_strand_id
1 'polypeptide(L)'
;MYRIHCIATFVLLATSAVAADFQTGQAARAVIGQSSFSTRDPGITPAALALSNGRLHVADASRRVLTFDVTQIPAPRDAAAARSSGSCAVCGLTPIASVPQAVIPGIASATSFGKTVVIADPTGHRVLIWRDSSLPRANKGPDVVLGGRANVETTPLSPSTISDPISVAFDGKRLFVGDSALHRVLVWNSLPSYDNQPADAVLGQQSFTTVNASDTPGPETIDRPTALVSDGMNLFVADSTAHRILVFSAADTPSPNNSVSNSASLAAGAIAPGTLITINGRSLSDETESAPDGSADALPTELAGTEVIVNGIALPLLSVSPAQVRAQFPYGIGDPSAVSLYIRTVHDDGTVTTTNATALKVIAATPGLFAFGGTEPRAGMILHTDAESGVAGAPVTSENPASPGETLIFWAAGLGAVDTADAAVPAAGVPYAGADAVVLNDVAAEVSGRSAQVISATLPHGSVGIYEVRIQLPTDIGAEPETSLLISQNGEFSNAVTIPVQRIVH
;
A
#
# COMPACT_ATOMS: atom_id res chain seq x y z
N MET A 1 -35.12 66.61 17.78
CA MET A 1 -35.59 65.31 17.24
C MET A 1 -34.39 64.58 16.69
N TYR A 2 -34.01 63.41 17.22
CA TYR A 2 -33.67 62.20 16.47
C TYR A 2 -33.42 61.06 17.48
N ARG A 3 -34.14 59.96 17.31
CA ARG A 3 -34.20 58.77 18.17
C ARG A 3 -33.31 57.66 17.58
N ILE A 4 -32.58 56.98 18.49
CA ILE A 4 -32.45 55.51 18.72
C ILE A 4 -32.17 54.60 17.51
N HIS A 5 -31.26 53.62 17.64
CA HIS A 5 -31.55 52.18 17.48
C HIS A 5 -30.41 51.27 18.00
N CYS A 6 -30.78 50.36 18.92
CA CYS A 6 -29.97 49.26 19.44
C CYS A 6 -29.63 48.25 18.34
N ILE A 7 -28.40 47.71 18.36
CA ILE A 7 -28.01 46.55 17.57
C ILE A 7 -28.01 45.32 18.50
N ALA A 8 -28.90 44.38 18.22
CA ALA A 8 -28.97 43.08 18.89
C ALA A 8 -28.13 42.06 18.11
N THR A 9 -27.18 41.43 18.79
CA THR A 9 -26.31 40.38 18.25
C THR A 9 -27.07 39.05 18.23
N PHE A 10 -27.38 38.52 17.05
CA PHE A 10 -27.92 37.17 16.88
C PHE A 10 -26.77 36.15 16.82
N VAL A 11 -26.73 35.22 17.77
CA VAL A 11 -25.85 34.04 17.74
C VAL A 11 -26.50 32.99 16.84
N LEU A 12 -25.85 32.66 15.72
CA LEU A 12 -26.26 31.57 14.83
C LEU A 12 -25.77 30.24 15.43
N LEU A 13 -26.67 29.41 15.95
CA LEU A 13 -26.38 28.00 16.23
C LEU A 13 -26.28 27.27 14.88
N ALA A 14 -25.08 26.81 14.53
CA ALA A 14 -24.87 25.92 13.40
C ALA A 14 -25.40 24.52 13.77
N THR A 15 -26.57 24.16 13.26
CA THR A 15 -27.02 22.76 13.25
C THR A 15 -26.17 21.99 12.26
N SER A 16 -25.34 21.08 12.75
CA SER A 16 -24.62 20.11 11.94
C SER A 16 -25.64 19.20 11.25
N ALA A 17 -25.80 19.36 9.93
CA ALA A 17 -26.58 18.45 9.11
C ALA A 17 -25.85 17.11 9.05
N VAL A 18 -26.44 16.07 9.63
CA VAL A 18 -26.00 14.69 9.45
C VAL A 18 -26.36 14.28 8.02
N ALA A 19 -25.41 13.69 7.28
CA ALA A 19 -25.69 13.17 5.95
C ALA A 19 -26.78 12.09 6.03
N ALA A 20 -27.74 12.11 5.10
CA ALA A 20 -28.81 11.12 5.07
C ALA A 20 -28.30 9.77 4.53
N ASP A 21 -28.73 8.67 5.16
CA ASP A 21 -28.37 7.31 4.74
C ASP A 21 -29.21 6.82 3.55
N PHE A 22 -28.59 6.06 2.65
CA PHE A 22 -29.29 5.31 1.61
C PHE A 22 -30.01 4.11 2.21
N GLN A 23 -31.19 3.78 1.69
CA GLN A 23 -32.00 2.66 2.17
C GLN A 23 -32.22 1.62 1.07
N THR A 24 -32.20 0.34 1.42
CA THR A 24 -32.54 -0.75 0.48
C THR A 24 -33.94 -0.55 -0.08
N GLY A 25 -34.08 -0.58 -1.40
CA GLY A 25 -35.35 -0.36 -2.09
C GLY A 25 -35.73 1.13 -2.28
N GLN A 26 -34.82 2.07 -1.99
CA GLN A 26 -35.02 3.48 -2.28
C GLN A 26 -35.22 3.71 -3.79
N ALA A 27 -36.35 4.34 -4.15
CA ALA A 27 -36.63 4.69 -5.53
C ALA A 27 -35.72 5.83 -6.01
N ALA A 28 -35.32 5.77 -7.29
CA ALA A 28 -34.67 6.90 -7.95
C ALA A 28 -35.59 8.13 -7.91
N ARG A 29 -35.04 9.29 -7.52
CA ARG A 29 -35.79 10.54 -7.32
C ARG A 29 -35.87 11.42 -8.56
N ALA A 30 -34.90 11.29 -9.45
CA ALA A 30 -34.77 12.06 -10.69
C ALA A 30 -34.46 11.15 -11.87
N VAL A 31 -34.81 11.58 -13.08
CA VAL A 31 -34.27 11.00 -14.30
C VAL A 31 -33.91 12.08 -15.32
N ILE A 32 -32.71 12.01 -15.86
CA ILE A 32 -32.15 13.01 -16.77
C ILE A 32 -32.16 12.41 -18.17
N GLY A 33 -32.59 13.20 -19.16
CA GLY A 33 -32.64 12.76 -20.56
C GLY A 33 -33.96 12.13 -21.02
N GLN A 34 -34.95 12.00 -20.14
CA GLN A 34 -36.30 11.54 -20.47
C GLN A 34 -37.37 12.36 -19.73
N SER A 35 -38.60 12.30 -20.22
CA SER A 35 -39.77 13.05 -19.76
C SER A 35 -40.44 12.47 -18.50
N SER A 36 -40.22 11.18 -18.20
CA SER A 36 -40.71 10.50 -17.01
C SER A 36 -39.83 9.27 -16.70
N PHE A 37 -39.98 8.62 -15.54
CA PHE A 37 -39.28 7.35 -15.25
C PHE A 37 -39.66 6.17 -16.14
N SER A 38 -40.84 6.23 -16.76
CA SER A 38 -41.41 5.13 -17.54
C SER A 38 -41.33 5.37 -19.05
N THR A 39 -41.04 6.60 -19.49
CA THR A 39 -40.80 6.89 -20.91
C THR A 39 -39.39 6.50 -21.32
N ARG A 40 -39.26 5.99 -22.55
CA ARG A 40 -37.96 5.69 -23.19
C ARG A 40 -37.73 6.69 -24.32
N ASP A 41 -37.56 7.95 -23.96
CA ASP A 41 -37.43 9.01 -24.95
C ASP A 41 -36.11 8.84 -25.74
N PRO A 42 -36.15 8.84 -27.07
CA PRO A 42 -34.94 8.82 -27.88
C PRO A 42 -34.24 10.18 -27.73
N GLY A 43 -33.13 10.24 -27.00
CA GLY A 43 -32.45 11.53 -26.78
C GLY A 43 -31.05 11.43 -26.19
N ILE A 44 -30.81 10.46 -25.31
CA ILE A 44 -29.49 10.18 -24.72
C ILE A 44 -29.32 8.68 -24.60
N THR A 45 -28.16 8.16 -25.00
CA THR A 45 -27.77 6.76 -24.77
C THR A 45 -26.48 6.77 -23.95
N PRO A 46 -26.56 7.00 -22.63
CA PRO A 46 -25.38 7.27 -21.82
C PRO A 46 -24.45 6.05 -21.78
N ALA A 47 -23.15 6.27 -22.02
CA ALA A 47 -22.10 5.26 -21.95
C ALA A 47 -21.16 5.51 -20.75
N ALA A 48 -20.92 6.78 -20.41
CA ALA A 48 -20.12 7.17 -19.24
C ALA A 48 -20.61 8.50 -18.64
N LEU A 49 -20.39 8.68 -17.33
CA LEU A 49 -20.83 9.82 -16.55
C LEU A 49 -19.66 10.39 -15.73
N ALA A 50 -19.57 11.72 -15.62
CA ALA A 50 -18.62 12.41 -14.73
C ALA A 50 -19.28 13.65 -14.11
N LEU A 51 -19.04 13.94 -12.82
CA LEU A 51 -19.63 15.06 -12.10
C LEU A 51 -18.55 16.05 -11.60
N SER A 52 -18.65 17.31 -12.02
CA SER A 52 -17.66 18.35 -11.75
C SER A 52 -18.31 19.73 -11.58
N ASN A 53 -18.03 20.42 -10.47
CA ASN A 53 -18.50 21.79 -10.19
C ASN A 53 -19.99 22.03 -10.48
N GLY A 54 -20.86 21.13 -10.01
CA GLY A 54 -22.30 21.25 -10.23
C GLY A 54 -22.74 20.94 -11.67
N ARG A 55 -21.89 20.31 -12.48
CA ARG A 55 -22.21 19.84 -13.84
C ARG A 55 -22.03 18.34 -13.97
N LEU A 56 -22.99 17.69 -14.64
CA LEU A 56 -22.90 16.30 -15.07
C LEU A 56 -22.53 16.26 -16.55
N HIS A 57 -21.41 15.62 -16.84
CA HIS A 57 -20.96 15.32 -18.20
C HIS A 57 -21.36 13.90 -18.55
N VAL A 58 -22.02 13.74 -19.70
CA VAL A 58 -22.51 12.46 -20.21
C VAL A 58 -21.94 12.25 -21.59
N ALA A 59 -21.13 11.20 -21.73
CA ALA A 59 -20.77 10.66 -23.03
C ALA A 59 -21.89 9.74 -23.51
N ASP A 60 -22.43 9.96 -24.71
CA ASP A 60 -23.51 9.12 -25.26
C ASP A 60 -23.11 8.33 -26.50
N ALA A 61 -23.79 7.22 -26.76
CA ALA A 61 -23.57 6.36 -27.93
C ALA A 61 -23.94 7.04 -29.27
N SER A 62 -24.56 8.23 -29.21
CA SER A 62 -24.83 9.08 -30.37
C SER A 62 -23.67 10.04 -30.69
N ARG A 63 -22.49 9.81 -30.10
CA ARG A 63 -21.21 10.48 -30.41
C ARG A 63 -21.17 11.93 -29.93
N ARG A 64 -21.79 12.19 -28.77
CA ARG A 64 -21.81 13.54 -28.18
C ARG A 64 -21.30 13.50 -26.75
N VAL A 65 -20.71 14.62 -26.35
CA VAL A 65 -20.57 14.94 -24.93
C VAL A 65 -21.66 15.94 -24.59
N LEU A 66 -22.56 15.55 -23.69
CA LEU A 66 -23.65 16.35 -23.17
C LEU A 66 -23.26 16.86 -21.79
N THR A 67 -23.57 18.12 -21.50
CA THR A 67 -23.34 18.69 -20.17
C THR A 67 -24.66 19.17 -19.60
N PHE A 68 -24.98 18.75 -18.37
CA PHE A 68 -26.16 19.15 -17.62
C PHE A 68 -25.74 19.98 -16.42
N ASP A 69 -26.46 21.07 -16.15
CA ASP A 69 -26.30 21.80 -14.89
C ASP A 69 -27.13 21.10 -13.82
N VAL A 70 -26.46 20.36 -12.93
CA VAL A 70 -27.14 19.62 -11.87
C VAL A 70 -27.48 20.50 -10.68
N THR A 71 -27.05 21.76 -10.65
CA THR A 71 -27.55 22.73 -9.64
C THR A 71 -29.02 23.07 -9.83
N GLN A 72 -29.55 22.83 -11.04
CA GLN A 72 -30.98 22.95 -11.35
C GLN A 72 -31.80 21.78 -10.80
N ILE A 73 -31.17 20.71 -10.29
CA ILE A 73 -31.87 19.60 -9.62
C ILE A 73 -32.33 20.12 -8.25
N PRO A 74 -33.65 20.20 -8.00
CA PRO A 74 -34.17 20.69 -6.72
C PRO A 74 -33.64 19.85 -5.56
N ALA A 75 -33.30 20.50 -4.45
CA ALA A 75 -32.92 19.84 -3.20
C ALA A 75 -33.97 18.80 -2.76
N PRO A 76 -33.57 17.72 -2.06
CA PRO A 76 -34.50 16.74 -1.48
C PRO A 76 -35.64 17.47 -0.76
N ARG A 77 -36.90 17.18 -1.12
CA ARG A 77 -38.04 17.69 -0.35
C ARG A 77 -38.18 16.82 0.89
N ASP A 78 -38.28 17.43 2.07
CA ASP A 78 -38.57 16.72 3.31
C ASP A 78 -39.79 15.81 3.15
N ALA A 79 -39.61 14.57 3.57
CA ALA A 79 -40.48 13.43 3.27
C ALA A 79 -41.85 13.54 3.98
N ALA A 80 -42.77 14.34 3.44
CA ALA A 80 -44.18 14.26 3.83
C ALA A 80 -45.19 14.71 2.74
N ALA A 81 -44.85 15.66 1.87
CA ALA A 81 -45.86 16.35 1.05
C ALA A 81 -46.00 15.93 -0.42
N ALA A 82 -45.24 14.94 -0.92
CA ALA A 82 -45.13 14.67 -2.37
C ALA A 82 -45.64 13.30 -2.85
N ARG A 83 -46.40 12.55 -2.04
CA ARG A 83 -46.95 11.24 -2.46
C ARG A 83 -48.18 11.32 -3.39
N SER A 84 -48.63 12.51 -3.80
CA SER A 84 -49.91 12.69 -4.51
C SER A 84 -49.81 13.03 -6.01
N SER A 85 -48.66 12.86 -6.66
CA SER A 85 -48.67 12.77 -8.13
C SER A 85 -47.52 11.89 -8.60
N GLY A 86 -47.79 10.93 -9.47
CA GLY A 86 -46.77 10.13 -10.19
C GLY A 86 -45.95 10.97 -11.18
N SER A 87 -45.64 12.21 -10.82
CA SER A 87 -44.87 13.16 -11.59
C SER A 87 -43.41 13.07 -11.16
N CYS A 88 -42.55 12.94 -12.16
CA CYS A 88 -41.11 12.93 -11.98
C CYS A 88 -40.61 14.25 -11.38
N ALA A 89 -39.87 14.21 -10.26
CA ALA A 89 -39.41 15.42 -9.58
C ALA A 89 -38.41 16.24 -10.41
N VAL A 90 -37.66 15.56 -11.27
CA VAL A 90 -36.71 16.16 -12.22
C VAL A 90 -36.75 15.33 -13.49
N CYS A 91 -37.39 15.86 -14.53
CA CYS A 91 -37.52 15.28 -15.86
C CYS A 91 -37.43 16.36 -16.93
N GLY A 92 -37.10 15.97 -18.17
CA GLY A 92 -36.95 16.92 -19.27
C GLY A 92 -35.78 17.89 -19.12
N LEU A 93 -34.79 17.56 -18.26
CA LEU A 93 -33.53 18.30 -18.18
C LEU A 93 -32.83 18.23 -19.53
N THR A 94 -32.66 19.39 -20.17
CA THR A 94 -31.93 19.50 -21.43
C THR A 94 -30.46 19.81 -21.15
N PRO A 95 -29.54 19.30 -21.98
CA PRO A 95 -28.13 19.63 -21.82
C PRO A 95 -27.91 21.12 -22.11
N ILE A 96 -27.19 21.80 -21.21
CA ILE A 96 -26.77 23.20 -21.40
C ILE A 96 -25.69 23.35 -22.47
N ALA A 97 -25.00 22.25 -22.78
CA ALA A 97 -24.08 22.17 -23.90
C ALA A 97 -24.16 20.78 -24.53
N SER A 98 -24.20 20.75 -25.85
CA SER A 98 -24.02 19.54 -26.64
C SER A 98 -22.90 19.82 -27.62
N VAL A 99 -21.84 19.03 -27.53
CA VAL A 99 -20.72 19.12 -28.47
C VAL A 99 -20.85 17.94 -29.42
N PRO A 100 -21.20 18.18 -30.71
CA PRO A 100 -21.06 17.16 -31.73
C PRO A 100 -19.57 16.86 -31.87
N GLN A 101 -19.14 15.73 -31.33
CA GLN A 101 -17.82 15.18 -31.60
C GLN A 101 -18.01 14.19 -32.76
N ALA A 102 -17.17 14.25 -33.78
CA ALA A 102 -17.06 13.10 -34.67
C ALA A 102 -16.70 11.90 -33.77
N VAL A 103 -17.49 10.83 -33.80
CA VAL A 103 -17.30 9.57 -33.08
C VAL A 103 -15.96 9.46 -32.37
N ILE A 104 -16.03 9.35 -31.06
CA ILE A 104 -15.20 8.41 -30.34
C ILE A 104 -16.04 7.13 -30.22
N PRO A 105 -15.82 6.09 -31.03
CA PRO A 105 -16.53 4.84 -30.81
C PRO A 105 -16.08 4.23 -29.47
N GLY A 106 -16.96 3.50 -28.79
CA GLY A 106 -16.64 2.69 -27.60
C GLY A 106 -16.03 3.41 -26.40
N ILE A 107 -16.56 4.57 -25.98
CA ILE A 107 -16.23 5.15 -24.66
C ILE A 107 -16.61 4.16 -23.55
N ALA A 108 -15.65 3.79 -22.72
CA ALA A 108 -15.87 2.85 -21.61
C ALA A 108 -15.95 3.52 -20.24
N SER A 109 -15.32 4.68 -20.03
CA SER A 109 -15.30 5.34 -18.72
C SER A 109 -15.01 6.84 -18.79
N ALA A 110 -15.48 7.59 -17.78
CA ALA A 110 -15.17 9.00 -17.59
C ALA A 110 -15.00 9.30 -16.09
N THR A 111 -14.14 10.26 -15.78
CA THR A 111 -13.92 10.76 -14.41
C THR A 111 -13.72 12.27 -14.41
N SER A 112 -13.87 12.91 -13.25
CA SER A 112 -13.67 14.35 -13.12
C SER A 112 -13.27 14.78 -11.72
N PHE A 113 -12.46 15.84 -11.65
CA PHE A 113 -12.06 16.48 -10.40
C PHE A 113 -11.91 17.98 -10.63
N GLY A 114 -12.48 18.81 -9.74
CA GLY A 114 -12.50 20.25 -9.95
C GLY A 114 -13.14 20.58 -11.30
N LYS A 115 -12.43 21.27 -12.20
CA LYS A 115 -12.89 21.58 -13.57
C LYS A 115 -12.41 20.60 -14.65
N THR A 116 -11.63 19.60 -14.25
CA THR A 116 -11.01 18.64 -15.17
C THR A 116 -11.97 17.48 -15.44
N VAL A 117 -12.09 17.07 -16.70
CA VAL A 117 -12.81 15.88 -17.16
C VAL A 117 -11.87 15.01 -17.96
N VAL A 118 -11.84 13.71 -17.67
CA VAL A 118 -11.03 12.71 -18.38
C VAL A 118 -11.94 11.60 -18.90
N ILE A 119 -11.72 11.17 -20.15
CA ILE A 119 -12.53 10.16 -20.82
C ILE A 119 -11.63 9.08 -21.41
N ALA A 120 -11.98 7.82 -21.20
CA ALA A 120 -11.35 6.65 -21.82
C ALA A 120 -12.03 6.33 -23.16
N ASP A 121 -11.23 6.25 -24.22
CA ASP A 121 -11.63 5.93 -25.60
C ASP A 121 -10.95 4.62 -26.07
N PRO A 122 -11.52 3.45 -25.71
CA PRO A 122 -11.14 2.13 -26.20
C PRO A 122 -10.88 2.02 -27.69
N THR A 123 -11.81 2.48 -28.55
CA THR A 123 -11.71 2.21 -30.00
C THR A 123 -10.74 3.13 -30.70
N GLY A 124 -10.53 4.32 -30.15
CA GLY A 124 -9.47 5.23 -30.54
C GLY A 124 -8.15 4.91 -29.85
N HIS A 125 -8.07 3.87 -29.01
CA HIS A 125 -6.88 3.49 -28.24
C HIS A 125 -6.25 4.68 -27.50
N ARG A 126 -7.09 5.51 -26.88
CA ARG A 126 -6.66 6.82 -26.34
C ARG A 126 -7.44 7.26 -25.10
N VAL A 127 -6.88 8.26 -24.41
CA VAL A 127 -7.51 8.96 -23.28
C VAL A 127 -7.55 10.45 -23.59
N LEU A 128 -8.69 11.08 -23.35
CA LEU A 128 -8.95 12.48 -23.67
C LEU A 128 -9.12 13.29 -22.40
N ILE A 129 -8.45 14.44 -22.31
CA ILE A 129 -8.43 15.27 -21.11
C ILE A 129 -8.87 16.69 -21.47
N TRP A 130 -9.89 17.18 -20.77
CA TRP A 130 -10.26 18.59 -20.70
C TRP A 130 -9.84 19.11 -19.33
N ARG A 131 -8.96 20.10 -19.27
CA ARG A 131 -8.49 20.67 -18.01
C ARG A 131 -9.51 21.61 -17.38
N ASP A 132 -10.26 22.29 -18.24
CA ASP A 132 -11.35 23.16 -17.84
C ASP A 132 -12.56 22.98 -18.76
N SER A 133 -13.43 22.05 -18.38
CA SER A 133 -14.67 21.75 -19.10
C SER A 133 -15.70 22.90 -19.03
N SER A 134 -15.45 23.94 -18.22
CA SER A 134 -16.34 25.09 -18.11
C SER A 134 -16.13 26.14 -19.21
N LEU A 135 -14.98 26.10 -19.90
CA LEU A 135 -14.63 27.08 -20.91
C LEU A 135 -15.26 26.76 -22.28
N PRO A 136 -15.66 27.78 -23.07
CA PRO A 136 -16.20 27.56 -24.42
C PRO A 136 -15.26 26.77 -25.36
N ARG A 137 -13.95 26.86 -25.15
CA ARG A 137 -12.94 26.10 -25.92
C ARG A 137 -13.07 24.59 -25.75
N ALA A 138 -13.62 24.11 -24.63
CA ALA A 138 -13.87 22.69 -24.41
C ALA A 138 -14.79 22.08 -25.49
N ASN A 139 -15.65 22.91 -26.09
CA ASN A 139 -16.52 22.52 -27.20
C ASN A 139 -15.78 22.31 -28.53
N LYS A 140 -14.48 22.64 -28.61
CA LYS A 140 -13.66 22.45 -29.81
C LYS A 140 -12.87 21.13 -29.80
N GLY A 141 -12.69 20.52 -28.63
CA GLY A 141 -11.92 19.28 -28.47
C GLY A 141 -11.21 19.22 -27.11
N PRO A 142 -10.56 18.09 -26.79
CA PRO A 142 -9.77 17.92 -25.58
C PRO A 142 -8.52 18.80 -25.60
N ASP A 143 -8.03 19.15 -24.41
CA ASP A 143 -6.77 19.90 -24.22
C ASP A 143 -5.54 18.97 -24.34
N VAL A 144 -5.69 17.68 -24.03
CA VAL A 144 -4.65 16.64 -24.18
C VAL A 144 -5.25 15.33 -24.65
N VAL A 145 -4.53 14.65 -25.54
CA VAL A 145 -4.80 13.28 -26.00
C VAL A 145 -3.61 12.38 -25.67
N LEU A 146 -3.84 11.31 -24.92
CA LEU A 146 -2.86 10.25 -24.66
C LEU A 146 -3.18 9.04 -25.52
N GLY A 147 -2.20 8.42 -26.16
CA GLY A 147 -2.41 7.28 -27.06
C GLY A 147 -2.86 7.70 -28.46
N GLY A 148 -3.65 6.86 -29.13
CA GLY A 148 -4.24 7.16 -30.44
C GLY A 148 -3.48 6.61 -31.64
N ARG A 149 -2.46 5.78 -31.42
CA ARG A 149 -1.64 5.16 -32.50
C ARG A 149 -1.40 3.67 -32.33
N ALA A 150 -1.91 3.05 -31.28
CA ALA A 150 -1.56 1.67 -30.96
C ALA A 150 -2.46 0.68 -31.72
N ASN A 151 -1.90 0.04 -32.74
CA ASN A 151 -2.27 -1.34 -33.05
C ASN A 151 -1.30 -2.23 -32.27
N VAL A 152 -1.80 -3.08 -31.35
CA VAL A 152 -0.96 -3.93 -30.47
C VAL A 152 -0.03 -4.84 -31.27
N GLU A 153 -0.43 -5.22 -32.49
CA GLU A 153 0.36 -6.09 -33.36
C GLU A 153 1.57 -5.42 -34.01
N THR A 154 1.63 -4.07 -34.08
CA THR A 154 2.68 -3.36 -34.82
C THR A 154 3.36 -2.23 -34.04
N THR A 155 2.87 -1.88 -32.85
CA THR A 155 3.37 -0.75 -32.07
C THR A 155 4.20 -1.26 -30.89
N PRO A 156 5.49 -0.92 -30.80
CA PRO A 156 6.30 -1.30 -29.65
C PRO A 156 5.71 -0.77 -28.34
N LEU A 157 5.60 -1.64 -27.34
CA LEU A 157 5.12 -1.27 -26.02
C LEU A 157 6.04 -0.20 -25.41
N SER A 158 5.43 0.83 -24.85
CA SER A 158 6.11 1.96 -24.24
C SER A 158 5.23 2.61 -23.19
N PRO A 159 5.77 3.55 -22.39
CA PRO A 159 4.99 4.30 -21.41
C PRO A 159 3.90 5.20 -22.03
N SER A 160 3.92 5.43 -23.34
CA SER A 160 2.89 6.19 -24.07
C SER A 160 1.94 5.30 -24.86
N THR A 161 2.15 3.98 -24.84
CA THR A 161 1.30 3.03 -25.57
C THR A 161 0.05 2.74 -24.75
N ILE A 162 -1.12 2.93 -25.36
CA ILE A 162 -2.41 2.64 -24.75
C ILE A 162 -3.16 1.80 -25.76
N SER A 163 -3.60 0.60 -25.37
CA SER A 163 -4.37 -0.28 -26.24
C SER A 163 -5.86 -0.15 -25.95
N ASP A 164 -6.36 -0.72 -24.86
CA ASP A 164 -7.79 -0.77 -24.60
C ASP A 164 -8.11 -0.07 -23.27
N PRO A 165 -8.10 1.28 -23.24
CA PRO A 165 -8.33 2.03 -22.01
C PRO A 165 -9.81 1.91 -21.61
N ILE A 166 -10.17 0.92 -20.80
CA ILE A 166 -11.56 0.68 -20.38
C ILE A 166 -11.94 1.59 -19.20
N SER A 167 -10.99 1.95 -18.33
CA SER A 167 -11.30 2.70 -17.11
C SER A 167 -10.31 3.82 -16.83
N VAL A 168 -10.79 4.94 -16.28
CA VAL A 168 -9.98 6.06 -15.84
C VAL A 168 -10.36 6.51 -14.43
N ALA A 169 -9.36 6.83 -13.61
CA ALA A 169 -9.56 7.48 -12.31
C ALA A 169 -8.64 8.69 -12.19
N PHE A 170 -9.12 9.76 -11.56
CA PHE A 170 -8.35 10.98 -11.35
C PHE A 170 -8.60 11.52 -9.94
N ASP A 171 -7.56 11.64 -9.13
CA ASP A 171 -7.67 12.06 -7.72
C ASP A 171 -7.47 13.57 -7.52
N GLY A 172 -7.38 14.33 -8.62
CA GLY A 172 -7.09 15.76 -8.61
C GLY A 172 -5.61 16.10 -8.79
N LYS A 173 -4.72 15.13 -8.65
CA LYS A 173 -3.28 15.25 -8.90
C LYS A 173 -2.79 14.20 -9.90
N ARG A 174 -3.15 12.94 -9.68
CA ARG A 174 -2.68 11.76 -10.40
C ARG A 174 -3.78 11.19 -11.28
N LEU A 175 -3.41 10.79 -12.49
CA LEU A 175 -4.28 10.13 -13.45
C LEU A 175 -3.91 8.65 -13.54
N PHE A 176 -4.93 7.79 -13.47
CA PHE A 176 -4.82 6.35 -13.61
C PHE A 176 -5.64 5.89 -14.82
N VAL A 177 -5.06 5.03 -15.66
CA VAL A 177 -5.69 4.50 -16.86
C VAL A 177 -5.57 2.99 -16.87
N GLY A 178 -6.69 2.28 -16.81
CA GLY A 178 -6.75 0.82 -16.91
C GLY A 178 -6.76 0.42 -18.38
N ASP A 179 -5.67 -0.20 -18.82
CA ASP A 179 -5.48 -0.68 -20.18
C ASP A 179 -5.70 -2.20 -20.20
N SER A 180 -6.91 -2.59 -20.56
CA SER A 180 -7.44 -3.93 -20.36
C SER A 180 -6.81 -4.95 -21.29
N ALA A 181 -6.50 -4.57 -22.53
CA ALA A 181 -5.83 -5.44 -23.51
C ALA A 181 -4.35 -5.67 -23.17
N LEU A 182 -3.75 -4.77 -22.39
CA LEU A 182 -2.37 -4.89 -21.93
C LEU A 182 -2.27 -5.26 -20.44
N HIS A 183 -3.35 -5.71 -19.81
CA HIS A 183 -3.33 -6.27 -18.44
C HIS A 183 -2.63 -5.35 -17.41
N ARG A 184 -2.90 -4.04 -17.50
CA ARG A 184 -2.13 -3.04 -16.72
C ARG A 184 -2.91 -1.79 -16.35
N VAL A 185 -2.38 -1.06 -15.36
CA VAL A 185 -2.79 0.31 -15.09
C VAL A 185 -1.61 1.25 -15.29
N LEU A 186 -1.73 2.23 -16.17
CA LEU A 186 -0.76 3.30 -16.36
C LEU A 186 -1.05 4.45 -15.39
N VAL A 187 0.01 5.02 -14.82
CA VAL A 187 -0.07 6.07 -13.80
C VAL A 187 0.73 7.28 -14.24
N TRP A 188 0.09 8.44 -14.19
CA TRP A 188 0.74 9.75 -14.25
C TRP A 188 0.65 10.39 -12.87
N ASN A 189 1.80 10.72 -12.27
CA ASN A 189 1.90 11.35 -10.95
C ASN A 189 1.50 12.83 -10.96
N SER A 190 1.32 13.40 -12.15
CA SER A 190 0.79 14.72 -12.40
C SER A 190 -0.13 14.70 -13.62
N LEU A 191 -1.17 15.55 -13.64
CA LEU A 191 -2.07 15.65 -14.78
C LEU A 191 -1.26 16.00 -16.06
N PRO A 192 -1.38 15.20 -17.14
CA PRO A 192 -0.61 15.43 -18.36
C PRO A 192 -0.71 16.85 -18.94
N SER A 193 0.44 17.36 -19.38
CA SER A 193 0.62 18.74 -19.86
C SER A 193 0.64 18.84 -21.40
N TYR A 194 0.90 17.75 -22.10
CA TYR A 194 0.94 17.67 -23.57
C TYR A 194 0.51 16.28 -24.07
N ASP A 195 0.19 16.19 -25.36
CA ASP A 195 -0.24 14.95 -26.01
C ASP A 195 0.82 13.84 -25.90
N ASN A 196 0.37 12.62 -25.64
CA ASN A 196 1.23 11.43 -25.52
C ASN A 196 2.34 11.53 -24.46
N GLN A 197 2.17 12.37 -23.45
CA GLN A 197 3.07 12.40 -22.30
C GLN A 197 3.26 10.98 -21.73
N PRO A 198 4.52 10.49 -21.60
CA PRO A 198 4.81 9.18 -21.03
C PRO A 198 4.21 9.02 -19.63
N ALA A 199 3.68 7.82 -19.33
CA ALA A 199 3.29 7.47 -17.97
C ALA A 199 4.53 7.40 -17.05
N ASP A 200 4.35 7.82 -15.80
CA ASP A 200 5.41 7.83 -14.77
C ASP A 200 5.59 6.45 -14.13
N ALA A 201 4.52 5.66 -14.03
CA ALA A 201 4.54 4.30 -13.52
C ALA A 201 3.53 3.38 -14.21
N VAL A 202 3.72 2.07 -14.02
CA VAL A 202 2.79 1.02 -14.47
C VAL A 202 2.56 0.05 -13.31
N LEU A 203 1.30 -0.28 -13.06
CA LEU A 203 0.87 -1.28 -12.09
C LEU A 203 0.38 -2.52 -12.84
N GLY A 204 0.46 -3.68 -12.21
CA GLY A 204 0.10 -4.96 -12.83
C GLY A 204 1.22 -5.60 -13.66
N GLN A 205 2.39 -4.94 -13.80
CA GLN A 205 3.47 -5.40 -14.67
C GLN A 205 4.87 -5.12 -14.09
N GLN A 206 5.90 -5.77 -14.65
CA GLN A 206 7.30 -5.50 -14.29
C GLN A 206 7.85 -4.24 -14.96
N SER A 207 7.39 -3.92 -16.18
CA SER A 207 7.84 -2.76 -16.93
C SER A 207 6.78 -2.27 -17.91
N PHE A 208 7.02 -1.13 -18.57
CA PHE A 208 6.16 -0.63 -19.64
C PHE A 208 6.22 -1.47 -20.92
N THR A 209 7.24 -2.31 -21.07
CA THR A 209 7.55 -3.09 -22.28
C THR A 209 7.15 -4.57 -22.17
N THR A 210 6.64 -5.00 -21.02
CA THR A 210 6.15 -6.37 -20.75
C THR A 210 4.63 -6.41 -20.77
N VAL A 211 4.03 -7.53 -21.18
CA VAL A 211 2.62 -7.86 -20.96
C VAL A 211 2.57 -9.06 -20.02
N ASN A 212 2.11 -8.86 -18.79
CA ASN A 212 2.00 -9.92 -17.81
C ASN A 212 0.61 -10.55 -17.88
N ALA A 213 0.33 -11.29 -18.95
CA ALA A 213 -0.78 -12.24 -18.98
C ALA A 213 -0.33 -13.54 -18.30
N SER A 214 -0.05 -13.48 -17.00
CA SER A 214 0.22 -14.70 -16.22
C SER A 214 -1.11 -15.32 -15.82
N ASP A 215 -1.32 -16.59 -16.14
CA ASP A 215 -2.51 -17.36 -15.72
C ASP A 215 -2.56 -17.55 -14.19
N THR A 216 -1.48 -17.24 -13.47
CA THR A 216 -1.40 -17.30 -12.01
C THR A 216 -1.42 -15.89 -11.40
N PRO A 217 -2.51 -15.51 -10.70
CA PRO A 217 -2.62 -14.19 -10.06
C PRO A 217 -1.62 -14.01 -8.90
N GLY A 218 -0.74 -13.03 -9.01
CA GLY A 218 0.17 -12.54 -7.95
C GLY A 218 -0.12 -11.09 -7.51
N PRO A 219 0.49 -10.57 -6.43
CA PRO A 219 0.16 -9.24 -5.88
C PRO A 219 0.47 -8.06 -6.81
N GLU A 220 1.41 -8.22 -7.74
CA GLU A 220 1.81 -7.21 -8.74
C GLU A 220 1.25 -7.45 -10.15
N THR A 221 0.35 -8.43 -10.32
CA THR A 221 -0.28 -8.75 -11.60
C THR A 221 -1.67 -8.15 -11.65
N ILE A 222 -2.16 -7.80 -12.83
CA ILE A 222 -3.56 -7.40 -13.04
C ILE A 222 -4.04 -8.14 -14.28
N ASP A 223 -5.07 -8.97 -14.17
CA ASP A 223 -5.67 -9.63 -15.31
C ASP A 223 -6.97 -8.93 -15.74
N ARG A 224 -6.80 -8.01 -16.71
CA ARG A 224 -7.88 -7.23 -17.33
C ARG A 224 -8.59 -6.31 -16.32
N PRO A 225 -7.98 -5.14 -15.99
CA PRO A 225 -8.64 -4.16 -15.13
C PRO A 225 -9.89 -3.63 -15.83
N THR A 226 -11.07 -3.73 -15.20
CA THR A 226 -12.34 -3.26 -15.80
C THR A 226 -12.89 -2.00 -15.15
N ALA A 227 -12.49 -1.71 -13.92
CA ALA A 227 -12.89 -0.52 -13.18
C ALA A 227 -11.77 -0.05 -12.26
N LEU A 228 -11.59 1.27 -12.19
CA LEU A 228 -10.66 1.97 -11.31
C LEU A 228 -11.42 3.00 -10.47
N VAL A 229 -11.12 3.09 -9.18
CA VAL A 229 -11.55 4.20 -8.33
C VAL A 229 -10.44 4.56 -7.36
N SER A 230 -10.29 5.84 -7.05
CA SER A 230 -9.32 6.32 -6.06
C SER A 230 -10.01 7.17 -4.99
N ASP A 231 -9.55 7.03 -3.75
CA ASP A 231 -9.95 7.87 -2.61
C ASP A 231 -8.93 9.01 -2.34
N GLY A 232 -7.90 9.14 -3.18
CA GLY A 232 -6.79 10.09 -3.02
C GLY A 232 -5.56 9.52 -2.30
N MET A 233 -5.68 8.44 -1.53
CA MET A 233 -4.55 7.71 -0.93
C MET A 233 -4.32 6.37 -1.63
N ASN A 234 -5.40 5.66 -1.91
CA ASN A 234 -5.47 4.33 -2.48
C ASN A 234 -6.07 4.37 -3.89
N LEU A 235 -5.64 3.44 -4.72
CA LEU A 235 -6.27 3.08 -5.99
C LEU A 235 -6.84 1.67 -5.83
N PHE A 236 -8.14 1.53 -6.06
CA PHE A 236 -8.83 0.25 -6.10
C PHE A 236 -8.99 -0.17 -7.56
N VAL A 237 -8.59 -1.40 -7.87
CA VAL A 237 -8.58 -1.96 -9.23
C VAL A 237 -9.42 -3.23 -9.26
N ALA A 238 -10.48 -3.24 -10.06
CA ALA A 238 -11.27 -4.44 -10.30
C ALA A 238 -10.56 -5.33 -11.33
N ASP A 239 -9.86 -6.35 -10.83
CA ASP A 239 -9.13 -7.35 -11.61
C ASP A 239 -10.08 -8.52 -11.89
N SER A 240 -10.83 -8.39 -12.98
CA SER A 240 -12.09 -9.13 -13.17
C SER A 240 -11.91 -10.58 -13.56
N THR A 241 -10.83 -10.91 -14.28
CA THR A 241 -10.55 -12.31 -14.64
C THR A 241 -9.92 -13.06 -13.47
N ALA A 242 -9.12 -12.38 -12.63
CA ALA A 242 -8.58 -12.94 -11.39
C ALA A 242 -9.56 -12.89 -10.19
N HIS A 243 -10.81 -12.48 -10.41
CA HIS A 243 -11.88 -12.43 -9.40
C HIS A 243 -11.53 -11.68 -8.11
N ARG A 244 -10.81 -10.56 -8.22
CA ARG A 244 -10.33 -9.80 -7.05
C ARG A 244 -10.40 -8.29 -7.23
N ILE A 245 -10.30 -7.59 -6.11
CA ILE A 245 -10.07 -6.14 -6.08
C ILE A 245 -8.68 -5.93 -5.49
N LEU A 246 -7.80 -5.29 -6.24
CA LEU A 246 -6.47 -4.91 -5.78
C LEU A 246 -6.51 -3.50 -5.21
N VAL A 247 -5.71 -3.25 -4.18
CA VAL A 247 -5.55 -1.94 -3.56
C VAL A 247 -4.09 -1.56 -3.67
N PHE A 248 -3.80 -0.42 -4.30
CA PHE A 248 -2.45 0.15 -4.41
C PHE A 248 -2.40 1.46 -3.64
N SER A 249 -1.50 1.59 -2.67
CA SER A 249 -1.40 2.79 -1.83
C SER A 249 -0.20 3.66 -2.23
N ALA A 250 -0.39 4.97 -2.23
CA ALA A 250 0.65 5.94 -2.62
C ALA A 250 1.91 5.91 -1.72
N ALA A 251 1.74 5.46 -0.48
CA ALA A 251 2.80 5.34 0.53
C ALA A 251 3.61 4.05 0.37
N ASP A 252 3.12 3.08 -0.40
CA ASP A 252 3.82 1.83 -0.64
C ASP A 252 4.99 2.11 -1.59
N THR A 253 6.21 2.03 -1.08
CA THR A 253 7.39 2.03 -1.93
C THR A 253 7.52 0.62 -2.53
N PRO A 254 7.54 0.46 -3.86
CA PRO A 254 7.81 -0.84 -4.46
C PRO A 254 9.18 -1.31 -3.98
N SER A 255 9.21 -2.35 -3.15
CA SER A 255 10.47 -2.95 -2.77
C SER A 255 11.10 -3.53 -4.05
N PRO A 256 12.35 -3.17 -4.41
CA PRO A 256 12.99 -3.74 -5.59
C PRO A 256 12.99 -5.27 -5.46
N ASN A 257 12.83 -5.97 -6.58
CA ASN A 257 12.86 -7.43 -6.58
C ASN A 257 14.19 -7.91 -5.94
N ASN A 258 14.12 -8.77 -4.93
CA ASN A 258 15.22 -9.20 -4.06
C ASN A 258 15.76 -8.13 -3.10
N SER A 259 14.91 -7.20 -2.65
CA SER A 259 15.25 -6.30 -1.56
C SER A 259 15.50 -7.12 -0.30
N VAL A 260 16.64 -6.92 0.34
CA VAL A 260 17.01 -7.59 1.58
C VAL A 260 16.84 -6.61 2.73
N SER A 261 16.10 -7.01 3.76
CA SER A 261 15.86 -6.24 4.97
C SER A 261 16.12 -7.07 6.22
N ASN A 262 16.36 -6.39 7.35
CA ASN A 262 16.35 -7.04 8.66
C ASN A 262 14.91 -7.50 8.98
N SER A 263 14.71 -8.77 9.34
CA SER A 263 13.36 -9.33 9.57
C SER A 263 12.62 -8.73 10.76
N ALA A 264 13.32 -8.13 11.72
CA ALA A 264 12.70 -7.48 12.87
C ALA A 264 12.22 -6.07 12.50
N SER A 265 13.10 -5.22 11.95
CA SER A 265 12.77 -3.83 11.62
C SER A 265 12.06 -3.67 10.28
N LEU A 266 12.13 -4.67 9.41
CA LEU A 266 11.68 -4.62 8.00
C LEU A 266 12.37 -3.52 7.17
N ALA A 267 13.40 -2.87 7.72
CA ALA A 267 14.18 -1.85 7.04
C ALA A 267 15.22 -2.49 6.12
N ALA A 268 15.20 -2.10 4.85
CA ALA A 268 16.24 -2.45 3.89
C ALA A 268 17.53 -1.65 4.18
N GLY A 269 18.70 -2.23 3.89
CA GLY A 269 19.96 -1.54 4.09
C GLY A 269 21.13 -2.49 4.33
N ALA A 270 22.07 -2.05 5.17
CA ALA A 270 23.14 -2.91 5.62
C ALA A 270 22.60 -4.08 6.44
N ILE A 271 23.33 -5.19 6.49
CA ILE A 271 22.96 -6.41 7.21
C ILE A 271 24.07 -6.76 8.20
N ALA A 272 23.71 -7.20 9.41
CA ALA A 272 24.66 -7.68 10.41
C ALA A 272 24.84 -9.21 10.34
N PRO A 273 26.04 -9.74 10.67
CA PRO A 273 26.25 -11.17 10.81
C PRO A 273 25.24 -11.82 11.78
N GLY A 274 24.75 -13.01 11.43
CA GLY A 274 23.83 -13.79 12.27
C GLY A 274 22.37 -13.34 12.27
N THR A 275 22.05 -12.18 11.66
CA THR A 275 20.70 -11.63 11.67
C THR A 275 19.72 -12.45 10.85
N LEU A 276 18.45 -12.42 11.23
CA LEU A 276 17.37 -12.83 10.35
C LEU A 276 17.15 -11.76 9.27
N ILE A 277 17.05 -12.21 8.03
CA ILE A 277 16.78 -11.38 6.85
C ILE A 277 15.47 -11.78 6.18
N THR A 278 14.76 -10.77 5.71
CA THR A 278 13.59 -10.92 4.84
C THR A 278 13.98 -10.46 3.46
N ILE A 279 13.75 -11.32 2.47
CA ILE A 279 14.00 -11.03 1.06
C ILE A 279 12.64 -10.96 0.38
N ASN A 280 12.23 -9.75 0.01
CA ASN A 280 11.01 -9.58 -0.78
C ASN A 280 11.37 -9.63 -2.26
N GLY A 281 10.57 -10.34 -3.04
CA GLY A 281 10.78 -10.51 -4.46
C GLY A 281 9.55 -11.02 -5.17
N ARG A 282 9.76 -11.61 -6.35
CA ARG A 282 8.71 -12.17 -7.20
C ARG A 282 9.16 -13.51 -7.74
N SER A 283 8.23 -14.46 -7.82
CA SER A 283 8.49 -15.82 -8.30
C SER A 283 9.69 -16.46 -7.60
N LEU A 284 9.85 -16.21 -6.30
CA LEU A 284 10.94 -16.79 -5.51
C LEU A 284 10.74 -18.29 -5.25
N SER A 285 9.50 -18.77 -5.38
CA SER A 285 9.04 -20.15 -5.24
C SER A 285 7.69 -20.29 -5.93
N ASP A 286 7.30 -21.52 -6.29
CA ASP A 286 5.95 -21.85 -6.76
C ASP A 286 4.99 -22.07 -5.58
N GLU A 287 5.51 -22.55 -4.45
CA GLU A 287 4.74 -22.86 -3.25
C GLU A 287 5.15 -22.03 -2.03
N THR A 288 4.31 -22.05 -1.00
CA THR A 288 4.62 -21.47 0.31
C THR A 288 4.88 -22.58 1.31
N GLU A 289 6.05 -22.56 1.94
CA GLU A 289 6.49 -23.56 2.90
C GLU A 289 7.24 -22.88 4.06
N SER A 290 7.16 -23.47 5.25
CA SER A 290 7.93 -23.04 6.42
C SER A 290 8.78 -24.19 6.91
N ALA A 291 9.95 -23.88 7.46
CA ALA A 291 10.82 -24.89 8.06
C ALA A 291 10.08 -25.63 9.18
N PRO A 292 10.32 -26.94 9.37
CA PRO A 292 9.66 -27.72 10.40
C PRO A 292 9.87 -27.16 11.81
N ASP A 293 8.81 -27.20 12.63
CA ASP A 293 8.90 -26.87 14.05
C ASP A 293 9.68 -27.98 14.80
N GLY A 294 10.91 -27.68 15.23
CA GLY A 294 11.75 -28.62 15.97
C GLY A 294 13.05 -27.97 16.44
N SER A 295 13.10 -27.53 17.69
CA SER A 295 14.16 -26.68 18.24
C SER A 295 15.55 -27.31 18.38
N ALA A 296 15.77 -28.50 17.82
CA ALA A 296 17.05 -29.22 17.88
C ALA A 296 17.67 -29.45 16.49
N ASP A 297 16.91 -29.34 15.41
CA ASP A 297 17.39 -29.59 14.06
C ASP A 297 17.85 -28.28 13.38
N ALA A 298 18.85 -28.40 12.51
CA ALA A 298 19.30 -27.27 11.70
C ALA A 298 18.22 -26.89 10.68
N LEU A 299 18.00 -25.59 10.49
CA LEU A 299 17.14 -25.07 9.43
C LEU A 299 17.60 -25.58 8.06
N PRO A 300 16.65 -25.93 7.16
CA PRO A 300 16.99 -26.41 5.83
C PRO A 300 17.62 -25.29 4.99
N THR A 301 18.51 -25.67 4.08
CA THR A 301 19.14 -24.73 3.11
C THR A 301 18.42 -24.69 1.77
N GLU A 302 17.46 -25.61 1.57
CA GLU A 302 16.53 -25.67 0.45
C GLU A 302 15.11 -25.90 1.01
N LEU A 303 14.14 -25.11 0.57
CA LEU A 303 12.74 -25.19 0.99
C LEU A 303 11.84 -24.80 -0.19
N ALA A 304 10.79 -25.59 -0.48
CA ALA A 304 9.96 -25.42 -1.68
C ALA A 304 10.75 -25.25 -2.99
N GLY A 305 11.87 -25.98 -3.15
CA GLY A 305 12.75 -25.88 -4.33
C GLY A 305 13.59 -24.60 -4.39
N THR A 306 13.57 -23.76 -3.36
CA THR A 306 14.27 -22.47 -3.29
C THR A 306 15.51 -22.55 -2.40
N GLU A 307 16.63 -22.02 -2.91
CA GLU A 307 17.88 -21.81 -2.18
C GLU A 307 18.24 -20.32 -2.21
N VAL A 308 18.62 -19.76 -1.06
CA VAL A 308 19.23 -18.41 -0.98
C VAL A 308 20.72 -18.56 -0.83
N ILE A 309 21.51 -17.95 -1.70
CA ILE A 309 22.96 -18.18 -1.77
C ILE A 309 23.70 -16.86 -1.57
N VAL A 310 24.62 -16.83 -0.61
CA VAL A 310 25.50 -15.69 -0.32
C VAL A 310 26.95 -16.10 -0.47
N ASN A 311 27.68 -15.45 -1.39
CA ASN A 311 29.09 -15.78 -1.68
C ASN A 311 29.33 -17.29 -1.92
N GLY A 312 28.36 -17.97 -2.53
CA GLY A 312 28.40 -19.42 -2.79
C GLY A 312 27.97 -20.32 -1.62
N ILE A 313 27.58 -19.75 -0.48
CA ILE A 313 27.09 -20.48 0.69
C ILE A 313 25.55 -20.42 0.71
N ALA A 314 24.88 -21.56 0.74
CA ALA A 314 23.44 -21.63 0.90
C ALA A 314 23.04 -21.22 2.33
N LEU A 315 22.07 -20.32 2.44
CA LEU A 315 21.57 -19.81 3.72
C LEU A 315 20.52 -20.75 4.30
N PRO A 316 20.49 -20.92 5.63
CA PRO A 316 19.39 -21.58 6.31
C PRO A 316 18.09 -20.76 6.18
N LEU A 317 17.00 -21.44 5.83
CA LEU A 317 15.70 -20.86 5.51
C LEU A 317 14.69 -21.11 6.62
N LEU A 318 13.95 -20.07 6.99
CA LEU A 318 12.83 -20.15 7.93
C LEU A 318 11.50 -20.35 7.19
N SER A 319 11.33 -19.65 6.07
CA SER A 319 10.12 -19.75 5.25
C SER A 319 10.37 -19.27 3.84
N VAL A 320 9.64 -19.83 2.89
CA VAL A 320 9.66 -19.50 1.47
C VAL A 320 8.23 -19.31 0.98
N SER A 321 8.03 -18.37 0.07
CA SER A 321 6.79 -18.13 -0.65
C SER A 321 7.11 -17.48 -2.01
N PRO A 322 6.16 -17.39 -2.95
CA PRO A 322 6.39 -16.73 -4.23
C PRO A 322 6.87 -15.28 -4.12
N ALA A 323 6.55 -14.58 -3.03
CA ALA A 323 6.85 -13.14 -2.87
C ALA A 323 7.87 -12.82 -1.77
N GLN A 324 8.20 -13.78 -0.90
CA GLN A 324 9.05 -13.53 0.26
C GLN A 324 9.81 -14.79 0.67
N VAL A 325 11.09 -14.63 0.99
CA VAL A 325 11.91 -15.63 1.66
C VAL A 325 12.44 -15.04 2.98
N ARG A 326 12.43 -15.84 4.05
CA ARG A 326 13.07 -15.52 5.32
C ARG A 326 14.21 -16.50 5.56
N ALA A 327 15.37 -15.97 5.88
CA ALA A 327 16.59 -16.74 6.06
C ALA A 327 17.43 -16.17 7.21
N GLN A 328 18.38 -16.96 7.71
CA GLN A 328 19.41 -16.44 8.60
C GLN A 328 20.66 -16.10 7.80
N PHE A 329 21.14 -14.87 7.97
CA PHE A 329 22.42 -14.44 7.42
C PHE A 329 23.58 -15.03 8.24
N PRO A 330 24.70 -15.46 7.62
CA PRO A 330 25.75 -16.19 8.34
C PRO A 330 26.47 -15.30 9.36
N TYR A 331 27.00 -15.90 10.43
CA TYR A 331 27.93 -15.21 11.32
C TYR A 331 29.32 -15.03 10.69
N GLY A 332 29.74 -15.95 9.80
CA GLY A 332 31.01 -15.91 9.09
C GLY A 332 30.82 -15.86 7.58
N ILE A 333 31.15 -14.73 6.96
CA ILE A 333 30.96 -14.49 5.51
C ILE A 333 32.27 -14.24 4.74
N GLY A 334 33.42 -14.33 5.43
CA GLY A 334 34.72 -13.98 4.84
C GLY A 334 34.91 -12.46 4.75
N ASP A 335 35.25 -11.96 3.56
CA ASP A 335 35.46 -10.53 3.30
C ASP A 335 34.12 -9.77 3.24
N PRO A 336 33.81 -8.89 4.22
CA PRO A 336 32.55 -8.17 4.27
C PRO A 336 32.44 -7.05 3.21
N SER A 337 33.52 -6.73 2.49
CA SER A 337 33.54 -5.68 1.47
C SER A 337 32.97 -6.09 0.11
N ALA A 338 32.78 -7.39 -0.12
CA ALA A 338 32.26 -7.95 -1.36
C ALA A 338 31.27 -9.09 -1.08
N VAL A 339 30.05 -8.74 -0.66
CA VAL A 339 28.97 -9.69 -0.39
C VAL A 339 27.94 -9.64 -1.50
N SER A 340 27.67 -10.78 -2.11
CA SER A 340 26.65 -10.96 -3.14
C SER A 340 25.65 -12.02 -2.72
N LEU A 341 24.36 -11.70 -2.81
CA LEU A 341 23.24 -12.60 -2.55
C LEU A 341 22.45 -12.85 -3.83
N TYR A 342 22.10 -14.09 -4.12
CA TYR A 342 21.13 -14.43 -5.17
C TYR A 342 20.26 -15.59 -4.72
N ILE A 343 19.15 -15.80 -5.41
CA ILE A 343 18.19 -16.87 -5.13
C ILE A 343 18.15 -17.78 -6.34
N ARG A 344 18.20 -19.08 -6.10
CA ARG A 344 18.02 -20.12 -7.10
C ARG A 344 16.73 -20.87 -6.77
N THR A 345 15.88 -21.09 -7.77
CA THR A 345 14.59 -21.77 -7.58
C THR A 345 14.44 -22.86 -8.64
N VAL A 346 14.08 -24.06 -8.20
CA VAL A 346 13.65 -25.17 -9.06
C VAL A 346 12.12 -25.18 -9.04
N HIS A 347 11.51 -24.99 -10.20
CA HIS A 347 10.06 -24.94 -10.37
C HIS A 347 9.46 -26.34 -10.48
N ASP A 348 8.14 -26.45 -10.26
CA ASP A 348 7.40 -27.72 -10.34
C ASP A 348 7.49 -28.39 -11.73
N ASP A 349 7.68 -27.58 -12.78
CA ASP A 349 7.89 -28.06 -14.15
C ASP A 349 9.33 -28.53 -14.43
N GLY A 350 10.20 -28.48 -13.43
CA GLY A 350 11.61 -28.86 -13.49
C GLY A 350 12.54 -27.79 -14.06
N THR A 351 12.03 -26.61 -14.43
CA THR A 351 12.86 -25.48 -14.84
C THR A 351 13.58 -24.87 -13.64
N VAL A 352 14.69 -24.18 -13.91
CA VAL A 352 15.49 -23.51 -12.86
C VAL A 352 15.63 -22.04 -13.19
N THR A 353 15.28 -21.19 -12.25
CA THR A 353 15.53 -19.75 -12.33
C THR A 353 16.57 -19.31 -11.33
N THR A 354 17.23 -18.20 -11.63
CA THR A 354 18.20 -17.58 -10.73
C THR A 354 18.05 -16.08 -10.82
N THR A 355 18.01 -15.43 -9.67
CA THR A 355 17.88 -13.98 -9.62
C THR A 355 19.19 -13.28 -9.93
N ASN A 356 19.12 -12.00 -10.30
CA ASN A 356 20.32 -11.17 -10.34
C ASN A 356 20.91 -11.05 -8.94
N ALA A 357 22.24 -11.09 -8.84
CA ALA A 357 22.93 -10.92 -7.57
C ALA A 357 22.73 -9.51 -7.00
N THR A 358 22.28 -9.44 -5.76
CA THR A 358 22.17 -8.23 -4.95
C THR A 358 23.44 -8.04 -4.13
N ALA A 359 24.09 -6.89 -4.29
CA ALA A 359 25.22 -6.52 -3.45
C ALA A 359 24.72 -6.10 -2.06
N LEU A 360 25.32 -6.66 -1.00
CA LEU A 360 24.97 -6.36 0.38
C LEU A 360 26.11 -5.62 1.07
N LYS A 361 25.78 -4.54 1.79
CA LYS A 361 26.70 -3.90 2.72
C LYS A 361 26.60 -4.65 4.05
N VAL A 362 27.71 -5.19 4.54
CA VAL A 362 27.73 -5.84 5.86
C VAL A 362 28.46 -4.95 6.86
N ILE A 363 27.83 -4.73 8.02
CA ILE A 363 28.39 -3.95 9.13
C ILE A 363 28.23 -4.73 10.44
N ALA A 364 28.87 -4.26 11.51
CA ALA A 364 28.94 -5.00 12.76
C ALA A 364 27.58 -5.25 13.44
N ALA A 365 26.65 -4.29 13.32
CA ALA A 365 25.32 -4.35 13.91
C ALA A 365 24.33 -3.52 13.08
N THR A 366 23.11 -4.00 12.97
CA THR A 366 21.96 -3.37 12.29
C THR A 366 20.72 -3.65 13.14
N PRO A 367 20.58 -3.00 14.30
CA PRO A 367 19.57 -3.36 15.28
C PRO A 367 18.16 -3.31 14.70
N GLY A 368 17.29 -4.23 15.10
CA GLY A 368 15.87 -4.23 14.74
C GLY A 368 15.06 -4.87 15.84
N LEU A 369 13.91 -4.28 16.19
CA LEU A 369 13.00 -4.77 17.22
C LEU A 369 11.81 -5.49 16.56
N PHE A 370 11.53 -6.71 17.00
CA PHE A 370 10.35 -7.43 16.55
C PHE A 370 9.07 -6.76 17.07
N ALA A 371 8.10 -6.63 16.16
CA ALA A 371 6.84 -5.95 16.41
C ALA A 371 5.73 -6.64 15.62
N PHE A 372 4.48 -6.46 16.08
CA PHE A 372 3.30 -6.92 15.37
C PHE A 372 3.17 -6.25 13.99
N GLY A 373 2.27 -6.73 13.14
CA GLY A 373 1.97 -6.09 11.85
C GLY A 373 1.30 -4.72 12.03
N GLY A 374 1.44 -3.82 11.05
CA GLY A 374 0.81 -2.51 11.07
C GLY A 374 1.71 -1.41 10.49
N THR A 375 1.29 -0.16 10.68
CA THR A 375 2.09 1.03 10.31
C THR A 375 3.15 1.29 11.37
N GLU A 376 4.35 1.70 10.95
CA GLU A 376 5.38 2.14 11.90
C GLU A 376 5.00 3.46 12.60
N PRO A 377 5.31 3.63 13.90
CA PRO A 377 5.91 2.63 14.79
C PRO A 377 4.91 1.51 15.13
N ARG A 378 5.32 0.26 14.94
CA ARG A 378 4.48 -0.92 15.19
C ARG A 378 4.44 -1.26 16.69
N ALA A 379 3.36 -1.87 17.16
CA ALA A 379 3.28 -2.36 18.54
C ALA A 379 4.37 -3.42 18.78
N GLY A 380 5.23 -3.21 19.79
CA GLY A 380 6.35 -4.10 20.06
C GLY A 380 5.89 -5.49 20.53
N MET A 381 6.69 -6.52 20.26
CA MET A 381 6.52 -7.84 20.89
C MET A 381 7.29 -7.86 22.21
N ILE A 382 6.57 -7.69 23.33
CA ILE A 382 7.17 -7.34 24.62
C ILE A 382 6.50 -8.17 25.72
N LEU A 383 7.30 -8.67 26.67
CA LEU A 383 6.80 -9.33 27.87
C LEU A 383 7.22 -8.61 29.16
N HIS A 384 6.38 -8.74 30.18
CA HIS A 384 6.70 -8.41 31.56
C HIS A 384 7.75 -9.39 32.13
N THR A 385 8.69 -8.91 32.93
CA THR A 385 9.67 -9.79 33.61
C THR A 385 9.28 -10.21 35.01
N ASP A 386 8.48 -9.41 35.72
CA ASP A 386 8.13 -9.64 37.12
C ASP A 386 6.62 -9.76 37.34
N ALA A 387 6.27 -10.25 38.54
CA ALA A 387 4.90 -10.41 38.98
C ALA A 387 4.35 -9.17 39.74
N GLU A 388 5.18 -8.15 39.98
CA GLU A 388 4.80 -6.96 40.75
C GLU A 388 4.10 -5.90 39.88
N SER A 389 4.40 -5.91 38.59
CA SER A 389 3.83 -5.02 37.56
C SER A 389 2.94 -5.73 36.54
N GLY A 390 2.87 -7.08 36.60
CA GLY A 390 2.10 -7.94 35.69
C GLY A 390 2.16 -9.42 36.09
N VAL A 391 1.95 -10.36 35.16
CA VAL A 391 2.33 -11.77 35.32
C VAL A 391 3.61 -11.96 34.52
N ALA A 392 4.69 -12.46 35.16
CA ALA A 392 5.95 -12.70 34.46
C ALA A 392 5.72 -13.57 33.20
N GLY A 393 6.21 -13.08 32.05
CA GLY A 393 6.00 -13.72 30.76
C GLY A 393 4.66 -13.40 30.07
N ALA A 394 3.79 -12.58 30.67
CA ALA A 394 2.60 -12.07 30.00
C ALA A 394 2.98 -10.97 28.99
N PRO A 395 2.21 -10.80 27.90
CA PRO A 395 2.43 -9.73 26.94
C PRO A 395 2.07 -8.37 27.55
N VAL A 396 2.87 -7.35 27.19
CA VAL A 396 2.54 -5.95 27.45
C VAL A 396 1.49 -5.52 26.42
N THR A 397 0.33 -5.06 26.89
CA THR A 397 -0.79 -4.63 26.04
C THR A 397 -1.45 -3.39 26.62
N SER A 398 -2.42 -2.80 25.92
CA SER A 398 -3.22 -1.69 26.48
C SER A 398 -4.04 -2.09 27.70
N GLU A 399 -4.35 -3.39 27.84
CA GLU A 399 -5.11 -3.96 28.97
C GLU A 399 -4.18 -4.40 30.11
N ASN A 400 -2.92 -4.67 29.80
CA ASN A 400 -1.85 -5.01 30.73
C ASN A 400 -0.60 -4.15 30.42
N PRO A 401 -0.66 -2.83 30.68
CA PRO A 401 0.40 -1.89 30.33
C PRO A 401 1.62 -2.03 31.24
N ALA A 402 2.80 -1.65 30.73
CA ALA A 402 4.04 -1.64 31.50
C ALA A 402 4.06 -0.52 32.56
N SER A 403 4.82 -0.73 33.63
CA SER A 403 5.01 0.23 34.72
C SER A 403 6.32 1.02 34.59
N PRO A 404 6.34 2.31 34.95
CA PRO A 404 7.61 3.04 35.09
C PRO A 404 8.57 2.31 36.05
N GLY A 405 9.83 2.15 35.65
CA GLY A 405 10.84 1.39 36.43
C GLY A 405 10.81 -0.12 36.26
N GLU A 406 9.82 -0.67 35.55
CA GLU A 406 9.71 -2.10 35.27
C GLU A 406 10.83 -2.58 34.31
N THR A 407 11.29 -3.82 34.50
CA THR A 407 12.14 -4.49 33.50
C THR A 407 11.27 -5.26 32.50
N LEU A 408 11.52 -5.06 31.21
CA LEU A 408 10.77 -5.68 30.11
C LEU A 408 11.68 -6.52 29.22
N ILE A 409 11.13 -7.57 28.60
CA ILE A 409 11.81 -8.41 27.61
C ILE A 409 11.35 -8.02 26.21
N PHE A 410 12.32 -7.85 25.31
CA PHE A 410 12.14 -7.59 23.88
C PHE A 410 12.92 -8.63 23.08
N TRP A 411 12.44 -8.90 21.87
CA TRP A 411 13.22 -9.65 20.90
C TRP A 411 13.73 -8.76 19.79
N ALA A 412 14.97 -9.01 19.41
CA ALA A 412 15.67 -8.25 18.39
C ALA A 412 16.33 -9.17 17.35
N ALA A 413 16.66 -8.61 16.20
CA ALA A 413 17.57 -9.19 15.23
C ALA A 413 18.63 -8.16 14.83
N GLY A 414 19.78 -8.63 14.38
CA GLY A 414 20.85 -7.77 13.86
C GLY A 414 21.74 -7.15 14.92
N LEU A 415 21.82 -7.73 16.12
CA LEU A 415 22.74 -7.25 17.15
C LEU A 415 24.20 -7.68 16.95
N GLY A 416 24.44 -8.56 15.97
CA GLY A 416 25.77 -8.96 15.51
C GLY A 416 26.39 -10.08 16.35
N ALA A 417 27.72 -10.12 16.38
CA ALA A 417 28.46 -11.18 17.04
C ALA A 417 28.24 -11.20 18.58
N VAL A 418 28.31 -12.39 19.15
CA VAL A 418 28.17 -12.65 20.59
C VAL A 418 29.42 -13.28 21.18
N ASP A 419 29.65 -13.07 22.46
CA ASP A 419 30.67 -13.74 23.25
C ASP A 419 30.19 -15.13 23.65
N THR A 420 30.75 -16.17 23.02
CA THR A 420 30.35 -17.56 23.28
C THR A 420 31.15 -18.25 24.38
N ALA A 421 31.99 -17.52 25.14
CA ALA A 421 32.90 -18.02 26.18
C ALA A 421 33.96 -19.06 25.74
N ASP A 422 33.70 -19.84 24.67
CA ASP A 422 34.51 -20.97 24.16
C ASP A 422 34.89 -20.84 22.67
N ALA A 423 34.85 -19.63 22.10
CA ALA A 423 35.33 -19.26 20.75
C ALA A 423 34.67 -19.95 19.53
N ALA A 424 33.70 -20.86 19.72
CA ALA A 424 32.90 -21.35 18.62
C ALA A 424 31.88 -20.28 18.22
N VAL A 425 32.05 -19.70 17.05
CA VAL A 425 31.06 -18.80 16.42
C VAL A 425 29.75 -19.59 16.25
N PRO A 426 28.58 -19.02 16.59
CA PRO A 426 27.32 -19.71 16.38
C PRO A 426 27.16 -20.17 14.92
N ALA A 427 26.74 -21.42 14.73
CA ALA A 427 26.49 -21.96 13.40
C ALA A 427 25.15 -21.43 12.88
N ALA A 428 25.15 -20.92 11.64
CA ALA A 428 23.92 -20.43 11.02
C ALA A 428 22.94 -21.60 10.82
N GLY A 429 21.66 -21.37 11.12
CA GLY A 429 20.56 -22.31 10.99
C GLY A 429 20.45 -23.28 12.15
N VAL A 430 21.45 -23.36 13.04
CA VAL A 430 21.46 -24.30 14.15
C VAL A 430 21.00 -23.58 15.42
N PRO A 431 20.00 -24.11 16.15
CA PRO A 431 19.64 -23.62 17.47
C PRO A 431 20.87 -23.49 18.38
N TYR A 432 21.08 -22.31 18.96
CA TYR A 432 22.29 -22.03 19.73
C TYR A 432 22.39 -22.94 20.98
N ALA A 433 23.37 -23.84 21.02
CA ALA A 433 23.44 -24.87 22.07
C ALA A 433 24.11 -24.40 23.37
N GLY A 434 24.79 -23.24 23.36
CA GLY A 434 25.51 -22.72 24.53
C GLY A 434 24.59 -22.13 25.60
N ALA A 435 25.19 -21.66 26.70
CA ALA A 435 24.51 -20.75 27.61
C ALA A 435 24.33 -19.38 26.94
N ASP A 436 23.30 -18.63 27.33
CA ASP A 436 22.96 -17.31 26.78
C ASP A 436 24.22 -16.44 26.58
N ALA A 437 24.49 -16.10 25.32
CA ALA A 437 25.74 -15.44 24.93
C ALA A 437 25.54 -13.93 24.84
N VAL A 438 26.40 -13.15 25.48
CA VAL A 438 26.29 -11.68 25.52
C VAL A 438 26.67 -11.08 24.18
N VAL A 439 25.93 -10.08 23.70
CA VAL A 439 26.28 -9.35 22.48
C VAL A 439 27.57 -8.58 22.67
N LEU A 440 28.50 -8.66 21.70
CA LEU A 440 29.83 -8.03 21.82
C LEU A 440 29.83 -6.51 21.73
N ASN A 441 28.87 -5.93 21.00
CA ASN A 441 28.72 -4.48 20.89
C ASN A 441 27.66 -4.00 21.87
N ASP A 442 28.00 -2.99 22.67
CA ASP A 442 27.07 -2.42 23.65
C ASP A 442 25.77 -1.94 23.00
N VAL A 443 24.64 -2.38 23.56
CA VAL A 443 23.30 -1.94 23.18
C VAL A 443 22.89 -0.77 24.08
N ALA A 444 22.46 0.32 23.48
CA ALA A 444 21.78 1.41 24.17
C ALA A 444 20.28 1.37 23.85
N ALA A 445 19.43 1.81 24.79
CA ALA A 445 17.98 1.88 24.61
C ALA A 445 17.47 3.28 24.91
N GLU A 446 16.47 3.72 24.15
CA GLU A 446 15.81 5.00 24.33
C GLU A 446 14.29 4.81 24.36
N VAL A 447 13.64 5.33 25.41
CA VAL A 447 12.19 5.33 25.55
C VAL A 447 11.70 6.78 25.54
N SER A 448 10.96 7.16 24.51
CA SER A 448 10.40 8.51 24.31
C SER A 448 11.42 9.64 24.55
N GLY A 449 12.61 9.55 23.93
CA GLY A 449 13.66 10.57 24.10
C GLY A 449 14.59 10.36 25.29
N ARG A 450 14.32 9.39 26.18
CA ARG A 450 15.07 9.18 27.42
C ARG A 450 15.89 7.91 27.37
N SER A 451 17.12 7.96 27.86
CA SER A 451 17.94 6.75 28.04
C SER A 451 17.26 5.77 28.99
N ALA A 452 17.08 4.54 28.53
CA ALA A 452 16.67 3.41 29.35
C ALA A 452 17.89 2.55 29.67
N GLN A 453 17.90 1.90 30.84
CA GLN A 453 19.00 1.03 31.22
C GLN A 453 18.84 -0.32 30.51
N VAL A 454 19.84 -0.74 29.74
CA VAL A 454 19.91 -2.11 29.21
C VAL A 454 20.49 -3.01 30.29
N ILE A 455 19.69 -3.96 30.75
CA ILE A 455 20.06 -4.95 31.78
C ILE A 455 20.84 -6.10 31.16
N SER A 456 20.39 -6.57 29.99
CA SER A 456 21.08 -7.60 29.22
C SER A 456 20.71 -7.53 27.75
N ALA A 457 21.63 -7.96 26.88
CA ALA A 457 21.38 -8.25 25.47
C ALA A 457 22.13 -9.54 25.13
N THR A 458 21.40 -10.61 24.86
CA THR A 458 21.98 -11.95 24.66
C THR A 458 21.38 -12.66 23.45
N LEU A 459 22.13 -13.61 22.89
CA LEU A 459 21.60 -14.68 22.04
C LEU A 459 21.22 -15.85 22.96
N PRO A 460 19.92 -16.13 23.18
CA PRO A 460 19.47 -17.16 24.11
C PRO A 460 19.78 -18.57 23.62
N HIS A 461 19.92 -19.52 24.56
CA HIS A 461 19.94 -20.94 24.22
C HIS A 461 18.73 -21.32 23.36
N GLY A 462 18.97 -22.13 22.32
CA GLY A 462 17.94 -22.64 21.40
C GLY A 462 17.46 -21.65 20.36
N SER A 463 17.94 -20.40 20.40
CA SER A 463 17.56 -19.38 19.43
C SER A 463 18.35 -19.50 18.13
N VAL A 464 17.75 -19.00 17.04
CA VAL A 464 18.40 -18.86 15.72
C VAL A 464 18.27 -17.42 15.27
N GLY A 465 19.31 -16.61 15.50
CA GLY A 465 19.38 -15.21 15.03
C GLY A 465 18.39 -14.24 15.70
N ILE A 466 17.74 -14.68 16.77
CA ILE A 466 16.83 -13.88 17.61
C ILE A 466 17.52 -13.63 18.94
N TYR A 467 17.68 -12.36 19.29
CA TYR A 467 18.31 -11.91 20.52
C TYR A 467 17.24 -11.51 21.53
N GLU A 468 17.50 -11.76 22.81
CA GLU A 468 16.70 -11.25 23.91
C GLU A 468 17.37 -10.00 24.47
N VAL A 469 16.61 -8.91 24.58
CA VAL A 469 17.06 -7.66 25.20
C VAL A 469 16.17 -7.38 26.40
N ARG A 470 16.78 -7.11 27.56
CA ARG A 470 16.07 -6.68 28.76
C ARG A 470 16.42 -5.23 29.03
N ILE A 471 15.40 -4.38 29.14
CA ILE A 471 15.59 -2.97 29.51
C ILE A 471 14.77 -2.66 30.75
N GLN A 472 15.29 -1.78 31.60
CA GLN A 472 14.51 -1.15 32.65
C GLN A 472 13.95 0.18 32.14
N LEU A 473 12.62 0.34 32.20
CA LEU A 473 11.96 1.58 31.82
C LEU A 473 12.40 2.74 32.75
N PRO A 474 12.58 3.96 32.23
CA PRO A 474 12.82 5.12 33.07
C PRO A 474 11.69 5.30 34.10
N THR A 475 12.05 5.58 35.35
CA THR A 475 11.07 5.73 36.45
C THR A 475 10.24 7.01 36.34
N ASP A 476 10.72 7.99 35.59
CA ASP A 476 10.09 9.29 35.34
C ASP A 476 9.27 9.33 34.04
N ILE A 477 9.05 8.19 33.39
CA ILE A 477 8.33 8.15 32.13
C ILE A 477 6.84 8.47 32.33
N GLY A 478 6.31 9.34 31.46
CA GLY A 478 4.90 9.68 31.44
C GLY A 478 4.07 8.52 30.88
N ALA A 479 2.82 8.42 31.32
CA ALA A 479 1.89 7.43 30.78
C ALA A 479 1.38 7.86 29.41
N GLU A 480 1.81 7.13 28.39
CA GLU A 480 1.37 7.30 27.02
C GLU A 480 1.00 5.92 26.45
N PRO A 481 -0.16 5.79 25.79
CA PRO A 481 -0.60 4.51 25.21
C PRO A 481 0.32 4.04 24.07
N GLU A 482 1.05 4.97 23.44
CA GLU A 482 1.97 4.70 22.32
C GLU A 482 3.38 5.21 22.67
N THR A 483 3.93 4.79 23.82
CA THR A 483 5.29 5.17 24.23
C THR A 483 6.30 4.57 23.26
N SER A 484 7.12 5.39 22.61
CA SER A 484 8.10 4.92 21.62
C SER A 484 9.33 4.31 22.31
N LEU A 485 9.80 3.17 21.84
CA LEU A 485 11.08 2.55 22.20
C LEU A 485 11.90 2.29 20.94
N LEU A 486 13.20 2.55 21.02
CA LEU A 486 14.19 2.06 20.06
C LEU A 486 15.47 1.62 20.78
N ILE A 487 16.29 0.83 20.09
CA ILE A 487 17.65 0.48 20.53
C ILE A 487 18.67 0.95 19.50
N SER A 488 19.92 1.10 19.92
CA SER A 488 21.02 1.47 19.05
C SER A 488 22.32 0.76 19.41
N GLN A 489 23.17 0.57 18.40
CA GLN A 489 24.53 0.05 18.52
C GLN A 489 25.41 0.73 17.48
N ASN A 490 26.61 1.17 17.88
CA ASN A 490 27.62 1.73 16.96
C ASN A 490 27.11 2.85 16.02
N GLY A 491 26.12 3.63 16.47
CA GLY A 491 25.51 4.72 15.69
C GLY A 491 24.37 4.29 14.74
N GLU A 492 24.03 3.01 14.68
CA GLU A 492 22.88 2.47 13.96
C GLU A 492 21.68 2.32 14.90
N PHE A 493 20.48 2.64 14.42
CA PHE A 493 19.23 2.64 15.18
C PHE A 493 18.28 1.54 14.68
N SER A 494 17.51 0.96 15.60
CA SER A 494 16.37 0.11 15.23
C SER A 494 15.19 0.90 14.68
N ASN A 495 14.20 0.19 14.15
CA ASN A 495 12.83 0.71 14.09
C ASN A 495 12.38 1.11 15.50
N ALA A 496 11.52 2.14 15.56
CA ALA A 496 10.79 2.47 16.77
C ALA A 496 9.58 1.55 16.90
N VAL A 497 9.32 1.05 18.11
CA VAL A 497 8.13 0.28 18.46
C VAL A 497 7.34 1.00 19.53
N THR A 498 6.03 0.73 19.63
CA THR A 498 5.20 1.32 20.68
C THR A 498 4.99 0.37 21.86
N ILE A 499 4.92 0.96 23.06
CA ILE A 499 4.74 0.30 24.35
C ILE A 499 3.64 1.03 25.12
N PRO A 500 2.56 0.36 25.52
CA PRO A 500 1.60 0.91 26.47
C PRO A 500 2.22 1.04 27.87
N VAL A 501 2.23 2.26 28.43
CA VAL A 501 2.75 2.52 29.79
C VAL A 501 1.65 3.11 30.67
N GLN A 502 1.49 2.57 31.89
CA GLN A 502 0.44 3.01 32.82
C GLN A 502 0.75 4.32 33.53
N ARG A 503 -0.32 5.00 33.99
CA ARG A 503 -0.22 6.18 34.87
C ARG A 503 0.31 5.79 36.24
N ILE A 504 1.28 6.57 36.71
CA ILE A 504 1.63 6.64 38.12
C ILE A 504 0.40 7.16 38.86
N VAL A 505 -0.31 6.27 39.57
CA VAL A 505 -1.34 6.67 40.54
C VAL A 505 -0.60 6.96 41.84
N HIS A 506 -0.46 8.25 42.17
CA HIS A 506 0.06 8.68 43.47
C HIS A 506 -0.96 8.50 44.59
#